data_AF-A0AAW2QLV1-F1
#
_entry.id   AF-A0AAW2QLV1-F1
#
_cell.length_a   1.000
_cell.length_b   1.000
_cell.length_c   1.000
_cell.angle_alpha   90.00
_cell.angle_beta   90.00
_cell.angle_gamma   90.00
#
_symmetry.space_group_name_H-M   'P 1'
#
loop_
_entity.id
_entity.type
_entity.pdbx_description
1 polymer ?
#
loop_
_entity_poly.entity_id
_entity_poly.type
_entity_poly.pdbx_seq_one_letter_code
_entity_poly.pdbx_strand_id
1 'polypeptide(L)'
;MAPFFHGKIAVNLIWYGNFKPSQRAIVADFITSLSASHPTQPSVAAWWKTIEKYYHLAGSKTSSSSLSLSLYLGKQLLDDTYFLGKSLSQKQIVQLASRGDQKNAINVVLTAADVTVDGFCVNRCGTTVPRAPS
;
A
#
# COMPACT_ATOMS: atom_id res chain seq x y z
N MET A 1 10.28 19.84 -3.82
CA MET A 1 9.09 19.96 -2.95
C MET A 1 8.72 18.55 -2.50
N ALA A 2 8.85 18.25 -1.21
CA ALA A 2 8.46 16.95 -0.68
C ALA A 2 6.92 16.91 -0.51
N PRO A 3 6.22 15.82 -0.87
CA PRO A 3 4.80 15.71 -0.60
C PRO A 3 4.59 15.61 0.90
N PHE A 4 3.86 16.57 1.47
CA PHE A 4 3.53 16.62 2.88
C PHE A 4 2.20 15.90 3.09
N PHE A 5 2.25 14.64 3.48
CA PHE A 5 1.05 13.84 3.74
C PHE A 5 0.53 14.13 5.15
N HIS A 6 -0.47 15.00 5.25
CA HIS A 6 -1.21 15.28 6.49
C HIS A 6 -2.68 14.94 6.30
N GLY A 7 -3.27 14.24 7.27
CA GLY A 7 -4.70 13.96 7.32
C GLY A 7 -5.08 12.54 6.93
N LYS A 8 -6.39 12.32 6.75
CA LYS A 8 -6.93 11.00 6.39
C LYS A 8 -6.65 10.70 4.92
N ILE A 9 -5.97 9.60 4.62
CA ILE A 9 -5.65 9.19 3.26
C ILE A 9 -6.42 7.92 2.90
N ALA A 10 -7.16 7.97 1.79
CA ALA A 10 -7.84 6.80 1.26
C ALA A 10 -6.84 5.85 0.60
N VAL A 11 -6.94 4.55 0.88
CA VAL A 11 -6.26 3.51 0.13
C VAL A 11 -7.27 2.84 -0.77
N ASN A 12 -7.24 3.17 -2.05
CA ASN A 12 -8.11 2.56 -3.06
C ASN A 12 -7.45 1.30 -3.62
N LEU A 13 -8.23 0.22 -3.73
CA LEU A 13 -7.76 -1.05 -4.26
C LEU A 13 -8.34 -1.27 -5.66
N ILE A 14 -7.48 -1.51 -6.64
CA ILE A 14 -7.85 -1.83 -8.01
C ILE A 14 -7.48 -3.30 -8.24
N TRP A 15 -8.49 -4.15 -8.23
CA TRP A 15 -8.39 -5.60 -8.39
C TRP A 15 -8.45 -5.96 -9.87
N TYR A 16 -7.30 -6.32 -10.46
CA TYR A 16 -7.20 -6.71 -11.86
C TYR A 16 -6.99 -8.22 -11.99
N GLY A 17 -8.05 -8.92 -12.38
CA GLY A 17 -8.12 -10.37 -12.56
C GLY A 17 -8.99 -11.08 -11.52
N ASN A 18 -8.91 -12.41 -11.49
CA ASN A 18 -9.82 -13.23 -10.70
C ASN A 18 -9.37 -13.39 -9.25
N PHE A 19 -9.88 -12.51 -8.37
CA PHE A 19 -9.70 -12.62 -6.93
C PHE A 19 -10.92 -13.27 -6.28
N LYS A 20 -10.69 -14.21 -5.35
CA LYS A 20 -11.75 -14.77 -4.51
C LYS A 20 -12.21 -13.72 -3.48
N PRO A 21 -13.49 -13.73 -3.05
CA PRO A 21 -13.97 -12.86 -1.99
C PRO A 21 -13.12 -12.91 -0.71
N SER A 22 -12.62 -14.10 -0.34
CA SER A 22 -11.73 -14.29 0.81
C SER A 22 -10.38 -13.58 0.67
N GLN A 23 -9.77 -13.59 -0.52
CA GLN A 23 -8.52 -12.89 -0.77
C GLN A 23 -8.71 -11.37 -0.65
N ARG A 24 -9.84 -10.86 -1.17
CA ARG A 24 -10.17 -9.44 -1.07
C ARG A 24 -10.42 -9.01 0.38
N ALA A 25 -11.14 -9.84 1.15
CA ALA A 25 -11.39 -9.60 2.56
C ALA A 25 -10.08 -9.49 3.36
N ILE A 26 -9.14 -10.42 3.17
CA ILE A 26 -7.85 -10.40 3.86
C ILE A 26 -7.08 -9.10 3.63
N VAL A 27 -7.01 -8.62 2.38
CA VAL A 27 -6.30 -7.37 2.06
C VAL A 27 -7.06 -6.16 2.60
N ALA A 28 -8.38 -6.13 2.47
CA ALA A 28 -9.22 -5.05 3.01
C ALA A 28 -9.08 -4.95 4.54
N ASP A 29 -9.08 -6.08 5.23
CA ASP A 29 -8.88 -6.17 6.68
C ASP A 29 -7.48 -5.70 7.07
N PHE A 30 -6.45 -6.08 6.30
CA PHE A 30 -5.08 -5.59 6.51
C PHE A 30 -5.02 -4.05 6.44
N ILE A 31 -5.56 -3.43 5.40
CA ILE A 31 -5.58 -1.96 5.25
C ILE A 31 -6.35 -1.30 6.40
N THR A 32 -7.49 -1.88 6.77
CA THR A 32 -8.29 -1.39 7.90
C THR A 32 -7.52 -1.47 9.22
N SER A 33 -6.71 -2.52 9.41
CA SER A 33 -5.88 -2.71 10.61
C SER A 33 -4.77 -1.65 10.76
N LEU A 34 -4.30 -1.05 9.67
CA LEU A 34 -3.31 0.04 9.70
C LEU A 34 -3.86 1.32 10.34
N SER A 35 -5.18 1.42 10.45
CA SER A 35 -5.90 2.63 10.86
C SER A 35 -6.45 2.53 12.28
N ALA A 36 -6.17 1.42 12.99
CA ALA A 36 -6.73 1.13 14.29
C ALA A 36 -6.19 2.10 15.36
N SER A 37 -7.08 2.94 15.91
CA SER A 37 -6.78 3.85 17.02
C SER A 37 -6.51 3.11 18.33
N HIS A 38 -7.17 1.95 18.53
CA HIS A 38 -7.01 1.05 19.66
C HIS A 38 -6.62 -0.35 19.18
N PRO A 39 -5.33 -0.59 18.92
CA PRO A 39 -4.86 -1.92 18.57
C PRO A 39 -5.09 -2.90 19.74
N THR A 40 -5.98 -3.88 19.57
CA THR A 40 -5.95 -5.10 20.39
C THR A 40 -4.67 -5.86 20.07
N GLN A 41 -4.02 -6.43 21.08
CA GLN A 41 -2.75 -7.15 20.87
C GLN A 41 -3.00 -8.60 20.45
N PRO A 42 -2.24 -9.13 19.47
CA PRO A 42 -1.28 -8.45 18.60
C PRO A 42 -1.97 -7.82 17.36
N SER A 43 -1.52 -6.65 16.92
CA SER A 43 -1.99 -6.04 15.66
C SER A 43 -0.87 -5.28 14.93
N VAL A 44 -1.05 -5.12 13.62
CA VAL A 44 -0.07 -4.51 12.70
C VAL A 44 0.24 -3.07 13.10
N ALA A 45 -0.74 -2.30 13.57
CA ALA A 45 -0.54 -0.94 14.06
C ALA A 45 0.38 -0.88 15.29
N ALA A 46 0.29 -1.84 16.21
CA ALA A 46 1.19 -1.93 17.35
C ALA A 46 2.63 -2.27 16.93
N TRP A 47 2.78 -3.12 15.90
CA TRP A 47 4.08 -3.42 15.30
C TRP A 47 4.70 -2.16 14.67
N TRP A 48 3.95 -1.41 13.85
CA TRP A 48 4.45 -0.16 13.25
C TRP A 48 4.86 0.88 14.29
N LYS A 49 4.07 1.10 15.35
CA LYS A 49 4.45 1.98 16.48
C LYS A 49 5.77 1.56 17.15
N THR A 50 6.06 0.27 17.19
CA THR A 50 7.31 -0.24 17.77
C THR A 50 8.50 0.05 16.86
N ILE A 51 8.31 -0.09 15.54
CA ILE A 51 9.32 0.26 14.53
C ILE A 51 9.59 1.78 14.51
N GLU A 52 8.55 2.61 14.58
CA GLU A 52 8.69 4.08 14.67
C GLU A 52 9.60 4.49 15.84
N LYS A 53 9.40 3.90 17.03
CA LYS A 53 10.25 4.13 18.20
C LYS A 53 11.71 3.78 17.94
N TYR A 54 11.97 2.68 17.23
CA TYR A 54 13.33 2.26 16.87
C TYR A 54 14.00 3.24 15.91
N TYR A 55 13.26 3.76 14.92
CA TYR A 55 13.76 4.77 13.97
C TYR A 55 14.06 6.12 14.64
N HIS A 56 13.28 6.52 15.64
CA HIS A 56 13.56 7.73 16.43
C HIS A 56 14.86 7.63 17.23
N LEU A 57 15.21 6.44 17.71
CA LEU A 57 16.44 6.19 18.47
C LEU A 57 17.69 6.10 17.58
N ALA A 58 17.53 5.75 16.29
CA ALA A 58 18.62 5.60 15.33
C ALA A 58 19.14 6.91 14.71
N GLY A 59 18.82 8.08 15.29
CA GLY A 59 19.46 9.36 14.95
C GLY A 59 18.92 10.11 13.72
N SER A 60 17.80 9.67 13.14
CA SER A 60 17.10 10.43 12.09
C SER A 60 16.42 11.66 12.69
N LYS A 61 17.02 12.85 12.53
CA LYS A 61 16.37 14.16 12.79
C LYS A 61 15.31 14.47 11.73
N THR A 62 14.34 13.60 11.54
CA THR A 62 13.08 13.98 10.89
C THR A 62 12.19 14.58 11.96
N SER A 63 12.11 15.91 11.94
CA SER A 63 11.38 16.75 12.87
C SER A 63 10.05 16.15 13.30
N SER A 64 9.89 16.11 14.61
CA SER A 64 8.65 15.99 15.35
C SER A 64 7.56 16.86 14.71
N SER A 65 6.73 16.23 13.90
CA SER A 65 5.33 16.58 13.83
C SER A 65 4.63 15.23 13.95
N SER A 66 3.80 15.11 14.99
CA SER A 66 2.84 14.03 15.12
C SER A 66 1.88 14.13 13.93
N LEU A 67 2.31 13.63 12.78
CA LEU A 67 1.49 13.54 11.59
C LEU A 67 0.68 12.30 11.79
N SER A 68 -0.49 12.47 12.40
CA SER A 68 -1.49 11.41 12.49
C SER A 68 -1.96 11.08 11.07
N LEU A 69 -1.16 10.28 10.37
CA LEU A 69 -1.44 9.73 9.07
C LEU A 69 -2.40 8.58 9.28
N SER A 70 -3.70 8.87 9.30
CA SER A 70 -4.70 7.80 9.34
C SER A 70 -4.97 7.35 7.92
N LEU A 71 -4.56 6.14 7.59
CA LEU A 71 -5.06 5.48 6.38
C LEU A 71 -6.53 5.10 6.61
N TYR A 72 -7.26 4.81 5.55
CA TYR A 72 -8.54 4.09 5.63
C TYR A 72 -8.79 3.41 4.29
N LEU A 73 -9.59 2.34 4.32
CA LEU A 73 -9.98 1.65 3.10
C LEU A 73 -10.89 2.55 2.25
N GLY A 74 -10.44 2.87 1.05
CA GLY A 74 -11.16 3.67 0.07
C GLY A 74 -12.00 2.80 -0.88
N LYS A 75 -12.13 3.27 -2.12
CA LYS A 75 -12.85 2.57 -3.19
C LYS A 75 -12.17 1.25 -3.55
N GLN A 76 -12.98 0.26 -3.87
CA GLN A 76 -12.52 -1.00 -4.45
C GLN A 76 -13.09 -1.14 -5.87
N LEU A 77 -12.20 -1.16 -6.85
CA LEU A 77 -12.53 -1.33 -8.26
C LEU A 77 -12.21 -2.77 -8.65
N LEU A 78 -13.18 -3.49 -9.20
CA LEU A 78 -12.99 -4.85 -9.66
C LEU A 78 -12.97 -4.89 -11.18
N ASP A 79 -12.00 -5.63 -11.72
CA ASP A 79 -11.82 -5.85 -13.14
C ASP A 79 -11.45 -7.30 -13.40
N ASP A 80 -12.47 -8.16 -13.47
CA ASP A 80 -12.35 -9.59 -13.74
C ASP A 80 -12.44 -9.92 -15.25
N THR A 81 -12.78 -8.93 -16.08
CA THR A 81 -12.93 -9.07 -17.53
C THR A 81 -11.59 -9.03 -18.28
N TYR A 82 -10.51 -8.61 -17.62
CA TYR A 82 -9.19 -8.42 -18.23
C TYR A 82 -9.21 -7.48 -19.45
N PHE A 83 -9.85 -6.31 -19.33
CA PHE A 83 -10.05 -5.41 -20.48
C PHE A 83 -8.75 -4.93 -21.18
N LEU A 84 -7.60 -4.99 -20.50
CA LEU A 84 -6.27 -4.66 -21.03
C LEU A 84 -5.45 -5.91 -21.39
N GLY A 85 -6.06 -7.09 -21.33
CA GLY A 85 -5.40 -8.39 -21.48
C GLY A 85 -4.71 -8.87 -20.20
N LYS A 86 -4.12 -10.07 -20.27
CA LYS A 86 -3.40 -10.68 -19.13
C LYS A 86 -1.92 -10.31 -19.06
N SER A 87 -1.43 -9.52 -20.00
CA SER A 87 -0.07 -8.98 -20.01
C SER A 87 -0.16 -7.47 -19.98
N LEU A 88 0.33 -6.88 -18.89
CA LEU A 88 0.23 -5.46 -18.62
C LEU A 88 1.60 -4.80 -18.72
N SER A 89 1.68 -3.74 -19.51
CA SER A 89 2.79 -2.80 -19.51
C SER A 89 2.73 -1.84 -18.33
N GLN A 90 3.86 -1.20 -18.00
CA GLN A 90 3.91 -0.18 -16.94
C GLN A 90 2.93 0.99 -17.18
N LYS A 91 2.70 1.37 -18.45
CA LYS A 91 1.74 2.42 -18.81
C LYS A 91 0.30 2.01 -18.46
N GLN A 92 -0.03 0.74 -18.68
CA GLN A 92 -1.34 0.18 -18.32
C GLN A 92 -1.52 0.10 -16.80
N ILE A 93 -0.46 -0.17 -16.02
CA ILE A 93 -0.52 -0.08 -14.55
C ILE A 93 -0.85 1.34 -14.10
N VAL A 94 -0.22 2.36 -14.69
CA VAL A 94 -0.54 3.77 -14.38
C VAL A 94 -1.98 4.12 -14.78
N GLN A 95 -2.44 3.64 -15.94
CA GLN A 95 -3.81 3.79 -16.39
C GLN A 95 -4.80 3.14 -15.41
N LEU A 96 -4.53 1.93 -14.93
CA LEU A 96 -5.35 1.26 -13.92
C LEU A 96 -5.38 2.06 -12.60
N ALA A 97 -4.22 2.53 -12.13
CA ALA A 97 -4.11 3.33 -10.92
C ALA A 97 -4.86 4.67 -11.04
N SER A 98 -4.90 5.28 -12.24
CA SER A 98 -5.61 6.54 -12.48
C SER A 98 -7.14 6.44 -12.36
N ARG A 99 -7.70 5.24 -12.36
CA ARG A 99 -9.15 5.01 -12.16
C ARG A 99 -9.58 5.24 -10.70
N GLY A 100 -8.63 5.18 -9.77
CA GLY A 100 -8.88 5.52 -8.37
C GLY A 100 -8.90 7.03 -8.13
N ASP A 101 -9.15 7.43 -6.89
CA ASP A 101 -9.21 8.86 -6.54
C ASP A 101 -7.84 9.53 -6.69
N GLN A 102 -7.83 10.79 -7.15
CA GLN A 102 -6.60 11.54 -7.44
C GLN A 102 -6.18 12.52 -6.33
N LYS A 103 -7.00 12.66 -5.28
CA LYS A 103 -6.80 13.63 -4.19
C LYS A 103 -6.79 12.92 -2.85
N ASN A 104 -5.75 13.14 -2.05
CA ASN A 104 -5.57 12.55 -0.72
C ASN A 104 -5.79 11.03 -0.71
N ALA A 105 -5.32 10.34 -1.76
CA ALA A 105 -5.52 8.92 -1.95
C ALA A 105 -4.28 8.24 -2.50
N ILE A 106 -4.15 6.96 -2.14
CA ILE A 106 -3.16 6.03 -2.66
C ILE A 106 -3.93 4.98 -3.44
N ASN A 107 -3.60 4.82 -4.73
CA ASN A 107 -4.22 3.83 -5.60
C ASN A 107 -3.29 2.62 -5.74
N VAL A 108 -3.73 1.46 -5.24
CA VAL A 108 -2.98 0.21 -5.25
C VAL A 108 -3.59 -0.71 -6.30
N VAL A 109 -2.82 -1.06 -7.32
CA VAL A 109 -3.22 -2.06 -8.33
C VAL A 109 -2.75 -3.43 -7.87
N LEU A 110 -3.70 -4.34 -7.63
CA LEU A 110 -3.45 -5.74 -7.30
C LEU A 110 -3.76 -6.60 -8.52
N THR A 111 -2.77 -7.30 -9.04
CA THR A 111 -2.90 -8.20 -10.18
C THR A 111 -3.05 -9.64 -9.73
N ALA A 112 -3.97 -10.38 -10.34
CA ALA A 112 -4.15 -11.81 -10.07
C ALA A 112 -2.92 -12.62 -10.51
N ALA A 113 -2.80 -13.86 -10.01
CA ALA A 113 -1.64 -14.72 -10.26
C ALA A 113 -1.45 -15.12 -11.74
N ASP A 114 -2.51 -15.02 -12.54
CA ASP A 114 -2.51 -15.32 -13.98
C ASP A 114 -2.27 -14.07 -14.86
N VAL A 115 -1.92 -12.93 -14.25
CA VAL A 115 -1.60 -11.68 -14.93
C VAL A 115 -0.09 -11.42 -14.86
N THR A 116 0.53 -11.20 -16.01
CA THR A 116 1.94 -10.80 -16.10
C THR A 116 2.05 -9.28 -16.19
N VAL A 117 3.06 -8.72 -15.52
CA VAL A 117 3.38 -7.29 -15.57
C VAL A 117 4.80 -7.14 -16.08
N ASP A 118 4.97 -6.38 -17.17
CA ASP A 118 6.25 -6.17 -17.81
C ASP A 118 7.23 -5.50 -16.85
N GLY A 119 8.40 -6.11 -16.68
CA GLY A 119 9.43 -5.58 -15.79
C GLY A 119 9.12 -5.75 -14.30
N PHE A 120 8.06 -6.48 -13.93
CA PHE A 120 7.78 -6.79 -12.53
C PHE A 120 8.87 -7.71 -11.96
N CYS A 121 9.47 -7.26 -10.85
CA CYS A 121 10.60 -7.92 -10.17
C CYS A 121 11.95 -7.98 -10.91
N VAL A 122 12.13 -7.23 -12.02
CA VAL A 122 13.45 -6.99 -12.61
C VAL A 122 14.04 -5.75 -11.93
N ASN A 123 14.98 -5.94 -11.00
CA ASN A 123 15.64 -4.89 -10.20
C ASN A 123 14.74 -4.04 -9.26
N ARG A 124 13.51 -4.48 -8.96
CA ARG A 124 12.53 -3.71 -8.17
C ARG A 124 11.77 -4.50 -7.11
N CYS A 125 12.25 -5.68 -6.71
CA CYS A 125 11.72 -6.34 -5.50
C CYS A 125 12.39 -5.69 -4.26
N GLY A 126 11.64 -5.49 -3.17
CA GLY A 126 11.95 -4.55 -2.08
C GLY A 126 13.38 -4.57 -1.51
N THR A 127 13.86 -3.40 -1.08
CA THR A 127 15.09 -3.23 -0.30
C THR A 127 14.94 -3.85 1.09
N THR A 128 15.66 -4.94 1.36
CA THR A 128 16.00 -5.33 2.73
C THR A 128 17.00 -4.33 3.30
N VAL A 129 16.75 -3.85 4.52
CA VAL A 129 17.59 -2.86 5.22
C VAL A 129 19.03 -3.37 5.25
N PRO A 130 20.03 -2.59 4.78
CA PRO A 130 21.43 -2.98 4.90
C PRO A 130 21.80 -3.10 6.38
N ARG A 131 22.35 -4.24 6.77
CA ARG A 131 22.96 -4.45 8.08
C ARG A 131 24.11 -3.44 8.23
N ALA A 132 24.09 -2.62 9.28
CA ALA A 132 25.19 -1.71 9.57
C ALA A 132 26.50 -2.51 9.77
N PRO A 133 27.63 -2.08 9.19
CA PRO A 133 28.92 -2.68 9.49
C PRO A 133 29.30 -2.39 10.95
N SER A 134 29.76 -3.44 11.62
CA SER A 134 30.28 -3.47 13.00
C SER A 134 31.58 -2.69 13.15
#